data_AF-K8WT36-F1
#
_entry.id   AF-K8WT36-F1
#
_cell.length_a   1.000
_cell.length_b   1.000
_cell.length_c   1.000
_cell.angle_alpha   90.00
_cell.angle_beta   90.00
_cell.angle_gamma   90.00
#
_symmetry.space_group_name_H-M   'P 1'
#
loop_
_entity.id
_entity.type
_entity.pdbx_description
1 polymer ?
#
loop_
_entity_poly.entity_id
_entity_poly.type
_entity_poly.pdbx_seq_one_letter_code
_entity_poly.pdbx_strand_id
1 'polypeptide(L)'
;MKYFLILLLAVVIFIISITLGSSNNQVITFNYLIAQGDFSVSSLLASLFGVGFVLGWLVAGVFYLRAMISLKNARRKIKRLESQLSASDKTIPESSELVTAKSKE
;
A
#
# COMPACT_ATOMS: atom_id res chain seq x y z
N MET A 1 -14.13 6.88 2.16
CA MET A 1 -13.99 8.24 2.71
C MET A 1 -12.76 8.45 3.60
N LYS A 2 -12.44 7.56 4.56
CA LYS A 2 -11.30 7.75 5.49
C LYS A 2 -9.94 7.98 4.78
N TYR A 3 -9.63 7.18 3.76
CA TYR A 3 -8.38 7.34 2.98
C TYR A 3 -8.35 8.63 2.14
N PHE A 4 -9.50 9.10 1.66
CA PHE A 4 -9.59 10.35 0.92
C PHE A 4 -9.32 11.56 1.83
N LEU A 5 -9.85 11.54 3.06
CA LEU A 5 -9.59 12.59 4.05
C LEU A 5 -8.12 12.63 4.47
N ILE A 6 -7.49 11.46 4.67
CA ILE A 6 -6.06 11.35 4.99
C ILE A 6 -5.20 11.87 3.82
N LEU A 7 -5.57 11.54 2.57
CA LEU A 7 -4.89 12.05 1.39
C LEU A 7 -5.01 13.58 1.30
N LEU A 8 -6.21 14.14 1.48
CA LEU A 8 -6.43 15.58 1.46
C LEU A 8 -5.58 16.28 2.53
N LEU A 9 -5.59 15.76 3.76
CA LEU A 9 -4.80 16.31 4.86
C LEU A 9 -3.29 16.26 4.54
N ALA A 10 -2.81 15.13 3.99
CA ALA A 10 -1.43 15.00 3.57
C ALA A 10 -1.06 16.01 2.46
N VAL A 11 -1.94 16.24 1.49
CA VAL A 11 -1.75 17.25 0.44
C VAL A 11 -1.67 18.65 1.02
N VAL A 12 -2.56 19.01 1.95
CA VAL A 12 -2.52 20.33 2.61
C VAL A 12 -1.21 20.52 3.38
N ILE A 13 -0.78 19.54 4.17
CA ILE A 13 0.49 19.58 4.91
C ILE A 13 1.68 19.70 3.94
N PHE A 14 1.63 19.00 2.80
CA PHE A 14 2.66 19.05 1.79
C PHE A 14 2.78 20.44 1.15
N ILE A 15 1.65 21.07 0.79
CA ILE A 15 1.63 22.45 0.26
C ILE A 15 2.20 23.43 1.30
N ILE A 16 1.80 23.30 2.57
CA ILE A 16 2.32 24.16 3.65
C ILE A 16 3.84 23.99 3.78
N SER A 17 4.33 22.75 3.75
CA SER A 17 5.77 22.45 3.85
C SER A 17 6.57 23.06 2.69
N ILE A 18 6.07 22.94 1.45
CA ILE A 18 6.71 23.56 0.28
C ILE A 18 6.66 25.09 0.38
N THR A 19 5.53 25.66 0.78
CA THR A 19 5.35 27.11 0.85
C THR A 19 6.27 27.73 1.91
N LEU A 20 6.32 27.13 3.11
CA LEU A 20 7.23 27.54 4.18
C LEU A 20 8.70 27.37 3.78
N GLY A 21 9.03 26.25 3.14
CA GLY A 21 10.38 26.00 2.65
C GLY A 21 10.81 26.98 1.57
N SER A 22 9.93 27.24 0.60
CA SER A 22 10.16 28.15 -0.52
C SER A 22 10.37 29.60 -0.08
N SER A 23 9.71 30.02 1.00
CA SER A 23 9.74 31.41 1.47
C SER A 23 11.03 31.76 2.22
N ASN A 24 11.92 30.78 2.43
CA ASN A 24 13.16 30.96 3.17
C ASN A 24 14.33 31.34 2.24
N ASN A 25 14.35 32.62 1.81
CA ASN A 25 15.40 33.17 0.94
C ASN A 25 16.76 33.36 1.63
N GLN A 26 16.95 32.87 2.86
CA GLN A 26 18.24 32.93 3.53
C GLN A 26 19.26 32.07 2.80
N VAL A 27 20.40 32.65 2.47
CA VAL A 27 21.53 31.95 1.84
C VAL A 27 22.48 31.48 2.93
N ILE A 28 22.78 30.18 2.93
CA ILE A 28 23.79 29.56 3.80
C ILE A 28 24.99 29.21 2.93
N THR A 29 26.15 29.68 3.37
CA THR A 29 27.41 29.41 2.70
C THR A 29 28.00 28.10 3.22
N PHE A 30 28.07 27.09 2.35
CA PHE A 30 28.73 25.83 2.66
C PHE A 30 30.18 25.91 2.22
N ASN A 31 31.08 25.81 3.19
CA ASN A 31 32.52 25.76 2.93
C ASN A 31 32.94 24.28 2.88
N TYR A 32 32.96 23.70 1.69
CA TYR A 32 33.55 22.39 1.48
C TYR A 32 35.07 22.54 1.36
N LEU A 33 35.82 21.54 1.83
CA LEU A 33 37.29 21.52 1.89
C LEU A 33 38.00 21.88 0.56
N ILE A 34 37.29 21.78 -0.57
CA ILE A 34 37.81 22.10 -1.91
C ILE A 34 37.02 23.25 -2.58
N ALA A 35 35.84 23.62 -2.10
CA ALA A 35 34.98 24.63 -2.75
C ALA A 35 33.95 25.24 -1.79
N GLN A 36 33.68 26.54 -1.97
CA GLN A 36 32.61 27.24 -1.27
C GLN A 36 31.37 27.32 -2.17
N GLY A 37 30.21 26.91 -1.67
CA GLY A 37 28.93 26.95 -2.39
C GLY A 37 27.87 27.70 -1.59
N ASP A 38 27.28 28.71 -2.21
CA ASP A 38 26.17 29.47 -1.62
C ASP A 38 24.84 28.82 -2.01
N PHE A 39 24.11 28.32 -1.01
CA PHE A 39 22.82 27.66 -1.22
C PHE A 39 21.74 28.32 -0.38
N SER A 40 20.58 28.58 -0.99
CA SER A 40 19.40 29.02 -0.24
C SER A 40 18.85 27.87 0.61
N VAL A 41 18.38 28.18 1.82
CA VAL A 41 17.69 27.22 2.70
C VAL A 41 16.53 26.54 1.96
N SER A 42 15.78 27.29 1.14
CA SER A 42 14.72 26.75 0.30
C SER A 42 15.18 25.61 -0.62
N SER A 43 16.35 25.76 -1.26
CA SER A 43 16.89 24.77 -2.20
C SER A 43 17.33 23.50 -1.47
N LEU A 44 18.00 23.67 -0.32
CA LEU A 44 18.46 22.56 0.49
C LEU A 44 17.27 21.75 1.02
N LEU A 45 16.26 22.44 1.56
CA LEU A 45 15.04 21.81 2.09
C LEU A 45 14.23 21.14 0.97
N ALA A 46 14.09 21.78 -0.20
CA ALA A 46 13.42 21.20 -1.36
C ALA A 46 14.13 19.93 -1.86
N SER A 47 15.47 19.94 -1.90
CA SER A 47 16.25 18.76 -2.30
C SER A 47 16.06 17.61 -1.31
N LEU A 48 16.08 17.89 -0.01
CA LEU A 48 15.94 16.88 1.04
C LEU A 48 14.53 16.29 1.05
N PHE A 49 13.51 17.13 0.91
CA PHE A 49 12.12 16.68 0.76
C PHE A 49 11.91 15.88 -0.53
N GLY A 50 12.46 16.33 -1.66
CA GLY A 50 12.35 15.64 -2.93
C GLY A 50 12.97 14.25 -2.89
N VAL A 51 14.20 14.14 -2.38
CA VAL A 51 14.90 12.85 -2.21
C VAL A 51 14.16 11.96 -1.21
N GLY A 52 13.76 12.51 -0.06
CA GLY A 52 12.99 11.78 0.95
C GLY A 52 11.65 11.28 0.42
N PHE A 53 10.96 12.07 -0.40
CA PHE A 53 9.70 11.71 -1.04
C PHE A 53 9.91 10.59 -2.07
N VAL A 54 10.93 10.67 -2.91
CA VAL A 54 11.24 9.61 -3.90
C VAL A 54 11.58 8.30 -3.19
N LEU A 55 12.40 8.34 -2.13
CA LEU A 55 12.73 7.17 -1.32
C LEU A 55 11.48 6.58 -0.64
N GLY A 56 10.68 7.42 0.00
CA GLY A 56 9.43 7.02 0.66
C GLY A 56 8.43 6.42 -0.32
N TRP A 57 8.28 7.03 -1.50
CA TRP A 57 7.43 6.53 -2.58
C TRP A 57 7.91 5.17 -3.08
N LEU A 58 9.21 4.98 -3.25
CA LEU A 58 9.78 3.72 -3.73
C LEU A 58 9.53 2.59 -2.72
N VAL A 59 9.77 2.85 -1.43
CA VAL A 59 9.45 1.91 -0.35
C VAL A 59 7.95 1.61 -0.34
N ALA A 60 7.10 2.64 -0.28
CA ALA A 60 5.64 2.48 -0.25
C ALA A 60 5.14 1.70 -1.48
N GLY A 61 5.68 1.97 -2.67
CA GLY A 61 5.33 1.28 -3.91
C GLY A 61 5.64 -0.21 -3.87
N VAL A 62 6.81 -0.59 -3.36
CA VAL A 62 7.19 -2.01 -3.20
C VAL A 62 6.27 -2.71 -2.19
N PHE A 63 6.00 -2.09 -1.04
CA PHE A 63 5.10 -2.64 -0.02
C PHE A 63 3.67 -2.78 -0.54
N TYR A 64 3.17 -1.77 -1.26
CA TYR A 64 1.84 -1.80 -1.89
C TYR A 64 1.74 -2.93 -2.91
N LEU A 65 2.75 -3.10 -3.76
CA LEU A 65 2.77 -4.17 -4.76
C LEU A 65 2.75 -5.55 -4.09
N ARG A 66 3.54 -5.74 -3.02
CA ARG A 66 3.50 -6.96 -2.20
C ARG A 66 2.12 -7.21 -1.60
N ALA A 67 1.49 -6.19 -1.02
CA ALA A 67 0.14 -6.30 -0.44
C ALA A 67 -0.91 -6.67 -1.52
N MET A 68 -0.80 -6.07 -2.71
CA MET A 68 -1.69 -6.32 -3.85
C MET A 68 -1.58 -7.78 -4.34
N ILE A 69 -0.36 -8.32 -4.42
CA ILE A 69 -0.12 -9.73 -4.78
C ILE A 69 -0.68 -10.66 -3.71
N SER A 70 -0.45 -10.37 -2.43
CA SER A 70 -0.99 -11.15 -1.31
C SER A 70 -2.52 -11.21 -1.37
N LEU A 71 -3.18 -10.07 -1.63
CA LEU A 71 -4.63 -9.99 -1.75
C LEU A 71 -5.17 -10.83 -2.92
N LYS A 72 -4.50 -10.80 -4.07
CA LYS A 72 -4.86 -11.65 -5.23
C LYS A 72 -4.73 -13.13 -4.91
N ASN A 73 -3.65 -13.53 -4.23
CA ASN A 73 -3.42 -14.92 -3.87
C ASN A 73 -4.43 -15.40 -2.80
N ALA A 74 -4.72 -14.58 -1.80
CA ALA A 74 -5.74 -14.87 -0.79
C ALA A 74 -7.12 -15.05 -1.42
N ARG A 75 -7.54 -14.15 -2.33
CA ARG A 75 -8.81 -14.29 -3.08
C ARG A 75 -8.87 -15.59 -3.90
N ARG A 76 -7.77 -16.00 -4.54
CA ARG A 76 -7.71 -17.27 -5.28
C ARG A 76 -7.88 -18.48 -4.37
N LYS A 77 -7.29 -18.46 -3.16
CA LYS A 77 -7.45 -19.53 -2.17
C LYS A 77 -8.89 -19.63 -1.68
N ILE A 78 -9.53 -18.49 -1.37
CA ILE A 78 -10.95 -18.45 -0.97
C ILE A 78 -11.83 -19.08 -2.06
N LYS A 79 -11.66 -18.67 -3.32
CA LYS A 79 -12.46 -19.20 -4.44
C LYS A 79 -12.31 -20.72 -4.62
N ARG A 80 -11.12 -21.27 -4.36
CA ARG A 80 -10.91 -22.74 -4.42
C ARG A 80 -11.61 -23.46 -3.27
N LEU A 81 -11.52 -22.92 -2.06
CA LEU A 81 -12.20 -23.49 -0.89
C LEU A 81 -13.73 -23.44 -1.05
N GLU A 82 -14.27 -22.32 -1.56
CA GLU A 82 -15.69 -22.21 -1.91
C GLU A 82 -16.10 -23.25 -2.95
N SER A 83 -15.29 -23.46 -4.00
CA SER A 83 -15.60 -24.48 -5.02
C SER A 83 -15.57 -25.91 -4.46
N GLN A 84 -14.63 -26.23 -3.56
CA GLN A 84 -14.55 -27.54 -2.92
C GLN A 84 -15.72 -27.77 -1.96
N LEU A 85 -16.11 -26.74 -1.20
CA LEU A 85 -17.28 -26.82 -0.32
C LEU A 85 -18.56 -27.02 -1.13
N SER A 86 -18.73 -26.31 -2.25
CA SER A 86 -19.89 -26.48 -3.14
C SER A 86 -19.92 -27.84 -3.85
N ALA A 87 -18.75 -28.44 -4.12
CA ALA A 87 -18.66 -29.79 -4.68
C ALA A 87 -18.95 -30.85 -3.61
N SER A 88 -18.48 -30.65 -2.38
CA SER A 88 -18.74 -31.55 -1.24
C SER A 88 -20.22 -31.56 -0.85
N ASP A 89 -20.91 -30.42 -0.91
CA ASP A 89 -22.36 -30.29 -0.66
C ASP A 89 -23.19 -31.02 -1.73
N LYS A 90 -22.71 -31.06 -2.99
CA LYS A 90 -23.34 -31.82 -4.08
C LYS A 90 -23.15 -33.34 -4.02
N THR A 91 -22.23 -33.85 -3.20
CA THR A 91 -21.98 -35.30 -3.01
C THR A 91 -22.80 -35.94 -1.89
N ILE A 92 -23.73 -35.19 -1.27
CA ILE A 92 -24.75 -35.75 -0.38
C ILE A 92 -26.09 -35.84 -1.11
N PRO A 93 -26.18 -36.64 -2.18
CA PRO A 93 -27.34 -37.50 -2.34
C PRO A 93 -26.84 -38.95 -2.36
N GLU A 94 -27.66 -39.90 -1.91
CA GLU A 94 -27.47 -41.33 -2.20
C GLU A 94 -26.53 -42.16 -1.27
N SER A 95 -26.48 -41.87 0.04
CA SER A 95 -26.09 -42.91 1.02
C SER A 95 -27.10 -43.12 2.15
N SER A 96 -28.16 -42.29 2.22
CA SER A 96 -29.23 -42.43 3.22
C SER A 96 -30.41 -43.29 2.76
N GLU A 97 -30.56 -43.60 1.47
CA GLU A 97 -31.65 -44.46 0.96
C GLU A 97 -31.32 -45.96 0.98
N LEU A 98 -30.05 -46.36 1.08
CA LEU A 98 -29.66 -47.77 1.09
C LEU A 98 -29.87 -48.48 2.43
N VAL A 99 -30.12 -47.74 3.53
CA VAL A 99 -30.38 -48.34 4.85
C VAL A 99 -31.86 -48.65 5.07
N THR A 100 -32.79 -47.95 4.42
CA THR A 100 -34.23 -48.22 4.53
C THR A 100 -34.73 -49.33 3.61
N ALA A 101 -34.03 -49.63 2.51
CA ALA A 101 -34.42 -50.68 1.57
C ALA A 101 -34.09 -52.11 2.05
N LYS A 102 -33.11 -52.28 2.95
CA LYS A 102 -32.68 -53.62 3.43
C LYS A 102 -33.44 -54.14 4.66
N SER A 103 -34.43 -53.40 5.15
CA SER A 103 -35.28 -53.81 6.29
C SER A 103 -36.61 -54.45 5.86
N LYS A 104 -36.82 -54.70 4.57
CA LYS A 104 -38.10 -55.21 4.01
C LYS A 104 -38.00 -56.57 3.28
N GLU A 105 -36.89 -57.28 3.39
CA GLU A 105 -36.81 -58.70 2.99
C GLU A 105 -36.72 -59.62 4.22
#